data_AF-A0A1A9RPM3-F1
#
_entry.id   AF-A0A1A9RPM3-F1
#
_cell.length_a   1.000
_cell.length_b   1.000
_cell.length_c   1.000
_cell.angle_alpha   90.00
_cell.angle_beta   90.00
_cell.angle_gamma   90.00
#
_symmetry.space_group_name_H-M   'P 1'
#
loop_
_entity.id
_entity.type
_entity.pdbx_description
1 polymer ?
#
loop_
_entity_poly.entity_id
_entity_poly.type
_entity_poly.pdbx_seq_one_letter_code
_entity_poly.pdbx_strand_id
1 'polypeptide(L)'
;MNIRVLLACLAMLTACAAPQPAATVVPSMSGAQPEQQAANRVLIVLYDPAVGAEPLLQAVREMQAELVYRYTNINGIAARIPPPQDMAQAIRSLERVPGVLQVQRDQIMQLQNPAAH
;
A
#
# COMPACT_ATOMS: atom_id res chain seq x y z
N MET A 1 -29.95 -19.01 -32.93
CA MET A 1 -31.27 -19.47 -33.44
C MET A 1 -31.59 -20.72 -32.62
N ASN A 2 -32.46 -20.74 -31.60
CA ASN A 2 -33.79 -20.15 -31.35
C ASN A 2 -33.96 -20.09 -29.81
N ILE A 3 -34.31 -19.02 -29.10
CA ILE A 3 -35.52 -18.17 -29.08
C ILE A 3 -36.81 -18.98 -29.11
N ARG A 4 -37.55 -18.99 -27.98
CA ARG A 4 -38.92 -18.44 -27.86
C ARG A 4 -39.50 -18.80 -26.48
N VAL A 5 -39.81 -17.79 -25.64
CA VAL A 5 -41.20 -17.28 -25.39
C VAL A 5 -41.81 -18.06 -24.21
N LEU A 6 -42.37 -17.52 -23.12
CA LEU A 6 -43.19 -16.34 -22.79
C LEU A 6 -43.30 -16.42 -21.24
N LEU A 7 -43.39 -15.38 -20.40
CA LEU A 7 -44.61 -14.63 -20.08
C LEU A 7 -44.33 -14.01 -18.69
N ALA A 8 -43.97 -12.73 -18.61
CA ALA A 8 -44.83 -11.63 -18.16
C ALA A 8 -45.45 -11.79 -16.75
N CYS A 9 -45.03 -10.93 -15.82
CA CYS A 9 -45.96 -10.26 -14.90
C CYS A 9 -45.32 -8.99 -14.31
N LEU A 10 -45.96 -7.86 -14.63
CA LEU A 10 -45.74 -6.54 -14.06
C LEU A 10 -45.91 -6.55 -12.53
N ALA A 11 -45.04 -5.83 -11.83
CA ALA A 11 -45.44 -5.02 -10.69
C ALA A 11 -44.50 -3.81 -10.58
N MET A 12 -44.96 -2.67 -11.10
CA MET A 12 -44.42 -1.37 -10.72
C MET A 12 -44.73 -1.14 -9.25
N LEU A 13 -43.70 -0.92 -8.43
CA LEU A 13 -43.80 -0.32 -7.11
C LEU A 13 -42.80 0.83 -7.05
N THR A 14 -43.23 1.96 -7.62
CA THR A 14 -42.70 3.29 -7.35
C THR A 14 -43.09 3.74 -5.94
N ALA A 15 -42.11 4.30 -5.21
CA ALA A 15 -42.17 5.20 -4.04
C ALA A 15 -41.24 4.67 -2.91
N CYS A 16 -40.31 5.41 -2.31
CA CYS A 16 -40.12 6.86 -2.18
C CYS A 16 -38.63 7.20 -2.29
N ALA A 17 -38.24 8.10 -3.19
CA ALA A 17 -36.98 8.82 -3.03
C ALA A 17 -37.25 10.03 -2.13
N ALA A 18 -36.92 9.92 -0.84
CA ALA A 18 -36.81 11.09 0.02
C ALA A 18 -35.64 11.95 -0.50
N PRO A 19 -35.80 13.27 -0.66
CA PRO A 19 -34.65 14.15 -0.91
C PRO A 19 -33.72 14.05 0.30
N GLN A 20 -32.57 13.41 0.12
CA GLN A 20 -31.50 13.52 1.09
C GLN A 20 -31.07 14.99 1.13
N PRO A 21 -30.87 15.58 2.32
CA PRO A 21 -30.31 16.92 2.43
C PRO A 21 -29.02 16.93 1.61
N ALA A 22 -28.85 17.97 0.79
CA ALA A 22 -27.63 18.20 0.05
C ALA A 22 -26.44 17.93 0.98
N ALA A 23 -25.72 16.84 0.71
CA ALA A 23 -24.43 16.64 1.31
C ALA A 23 -23.63 17.86 0.88
N THR A 24 -23.40 18.76 1.84
CA THR A 24 -22.39 19.78 1.75
C THR A 24 -21.18 19.07 1.17
N VAL A 25 -20.75 19.47 -0.02
CA VAL A 25 -19.46 19.06 -0.56
C VAL A 25 -18.44 19.69 0.39
N VAL A 26 -18.21 19.02 1.52
CA VAL A 26 -16.98 19.20 2.27
C VAL A 26 -15.91 18.86 1.25
N PRO A 27 -15.01 19.78 0.90
CA PRO A 27 -13.89 19.45 0.05
C PRO A 27 -13.20 18.28 0.75
N SER A 28 -13.20 17.11 0.12
CA SER A 28 -12.32 16.04 0.56
C SER A 28 -10.91 16.61 0.45
N MET A 29 -10.32 16.93 1.60
CA MET A 29 -8.90 17.17 1.78
C MET A 29 -8.12 15.85 1.57
N SER A 30 -8.42 15.12 0.49
CA SER A 30 -7.62 13.99 0.04
C SER A 30 -6.72 14.50 -1.08
N GLY A 31 -5.76 15.36 -0.70
CA GLY A 31 -4.75 15.85 -1.62
C GLY A 31 -3.70 14.77 -1.87
N ALA A 32 -3.64 14.24 -3.10
CA ALA A 32 -2.44 13.66 -3.72
C ALA A 32 -1.69 12.49 -3.02
N GLN A 33 -2.26 11.82 -2.02
CA GLN A 33 -1.51 10.81 -1.26
C GLN A 33 -1.34 9.44 -1.95
N PRO A 34 -2.34 8.86 -2.65
CA PRO A 34 -2.22 7.52 -3.23
C PRO A 34 -1.18 7.41 -4.35
N GLU A 35 -1.06 8.44 -5.21
CA GLU A 35 -0.18 8.41 -6.38
C GLU A 35 1.30 8.57 -5.98
N GLN A 36 1.59 9.46 -5.04
CA GLN A 36 2.96 9.65 -4.53
C GLN A 36 3.45 8.41 -3.78
N GLN A 37 2.55 7.74 -3.06
CA GLN A 37 2.82 6.47 -2.38
C GLN A 37 3.08 5.33 -3.39
N ALA A 38 2.36 5.32 -4.52
CA ALA A 38 2.57 4.33 -5.58
C ALA A 38 3.89 4.53 -6.33
N ALA A 39 4.36 5.77 -6.45
CA ALA A 39 5.67 6.11 -7.01
C ALA A 39 6.84 5.79 -6.05
N ASN A 40 6.60 5.72 -4.74
CA ASN A 40 7.64 5.35 -3.79
C ASN A 40 8.00 3.86 -3.91
N ARG A 41 9.28 3.60 -4.20
CA ARG A 41 9.85 2.25 -4.38
C ARG A 41 10.78 1.84 -3.24
N VAL A 42 10.75 2.57 -2.12
CA VAL A 42 11.53 2.24 -0.92
C VAL A 42 10.69 1.34 -0.01
N LEU A 43 11.34 0.26 0.45
CA LEU A 43 10.82 -0.63 1.47
C LEU A 43 11.62 -0.44 2.76
N ILE A 44 10.93 -0.37 3.89
CA ILE A 44 11.51 -0.48 5.23
C ILE A 44 11.38 -1.95 5.65
N VAL A 45 12.53 -2.56 5.96
CA VAL A 45 12.59 -3.97 6.35
C VAL A 45 13.18 -4.07 7.76
N LEU A 46 12.46 -4.70 8.67
CA LEU A 46 12.93 -5.00 10.02
C LEU A 46 13.43 -6.45 10.09
N TYR A 47 14.52 -6.67 10.82
CA TYR A 47 15.12 -7.98 11.00
C TYR A 47 15.34 -8.30 12.48
N ASP A 48 15.40 -9.60 12.78
CA ASP A 48 15.71 -10.16 14.08
C ASP A 48 17.20 -9.93 14.39
N PRO A 49 17.55 -9.17 15.44
CA PRO A 49 18.93 -8.93 15.81
C PRO A 49 19.71 -10.20 16.19
N ALA A 50 19.03 -11.28 16.60
CA ALA A 50 19.70 -12.56 16.88
C ALA A 50 20.24 -13.24 15.62
N VAL A 51 19.58 -13.02 14.47
CA VAL A 51 20.06 -13.47 13.15
C VAL A 51 21.04 -12.46 12.55
N GLY A 52 20.78 -11.17 12.78
CA GLY A 52 21.57 -10.07 12.23
C GLY A 52 21.16 -9.70 10.80
N ALA A 53 21.78 -8.63 10.28
CA ALA A 53 21.37 -8.04 9.02
C ALA A 53 21.90 -8.76 7.76
N GLU A 54 22.91 -9.62 7.89
CA GLU A 54 23.66 -10.13 6.74
C GLU A 54 22.80 -10.88 5.70
N PRO A 55 21.88 -11.79 6.08
CA PRO A 55 21.01 -12.45 5.11
C PRO A 55 20.18 -11.45 4.29
N LEU A 56 19.69 -10.40 4.95
CA LEU A 56 18.91 -9.34 4.33
C LEU A 56 19.74 -8.47 3.39
N LEU A 57 20.96 -8.11 3.80
CA LEU A 57 21.87 -7.34 2.94
C LEU A 57 22.29 -8.13 1.70
N GLN A 58 22.50 -9.43 1.85
CA GLN A 58 22.78 -10.31 0.73
C GLN A 58 21.61 -10.35 -0.25
N ALA A 59 20.38 -10.53 0.24
CA ALA A 59 19.19 -10.50 -0.61
C ALA A 59 19.02 -9.15 -1.33
N VAL A 60 19.26 -8.02 -0.66
CA VAL A 60 19.23 -6.68 -1.27
C VAL A 60 20.25 -6.58 -2.41
N ARG A 61 21.47 -7.08 -2.22
CA ARG A 61 22.51 -7.12 -3.28
C ARG A 61 22.09 -7.99 -4.46
N GLU A 62 21.56 -9.18 -4.21
CA GLU A 62 21.12 -10.13 -5.24
C GLU A 62 19.97 -9.58 -6.08
N MET A 63 19.04 -8.85 -5.44
CA MET A 63 17.97 -8.13 -6.13
C MET A 63 18.45 -6.86 -6.84
N GLN A 64 19.72 -6.48 -6.73
CA GLN A 64 20.26 -5.20 -7.22
C GLN A 64 19.51 -3.99 -6.66
N ALA A 65 18.98 -4.12 -5.45
CA ALA A 65 18.35 -3.03 -4.73
C ALA A 65 19.42 -2.14 -4.07
N GLU A 66 19.12 -0.84 -3.99
CA GLU A 66 19.98 0.13 -3.32
C GLU A 66 19.68 0.13 -1.83
N LEU A 67 20.71 0.01 -0.99
CA LEU A 67 20.60 0.26 0.45
C LEU A 67 20.57 1.77 0.69
N VAL A 68 19.38 2.32 0.93
CA VAL A 68 19.16 3.75 1.17
C VAL A 68 19.61 4.14 2.57
N TYR A 69 19.31 3.31 3.58
CA TYR A 69 19.66 3.59 4.97
C TYR A 69 19.73 2.32 5.82
N ARG A 70 20.52 2.35 6.89
CA ARG A 70 20.54 1.32 7.94
C ARG A 70 20.14 1.94 9.27
N TYR A 71 19.08 1.41 9.86
CA TYR A 71 18.62 1.78 11.20
C TYR A 71 19.21 0.84 12.24
N THR A 72 20.08 1.37 13.11
CA THR A 72 20.67 0.59 14.22
C THR A 72 19.70 0.40 15.38
N ASN A 73 18.91 1.42 15.71
CA ASN A 73 18.06 1.40 16.91
C ASN A 73 16.86 0.45 16.81
N ILE A 74 16.38 0.19 15.58
CA ILE A 74 15.20 -0.66 15.32
C ILE A 74 15.55 -1.92 14.52
N ASN A 75 16.84 -2.22 14.34
CA ASN A 75 17.30 -3.37 13.54
C ASN A 75 16.61 -3.44 12.18
N GLY A 76 16.79 -2.39 11.37
CA GLY A 76 16.12 -2.30 10.07
C GLY A 76 16.98 -1.67 8.98
N ILE A 77 16.51 -1.78 7.75
CA ILE A 77 17.07 -1.10 6.58
C ILE A 77 15.97 -0.43 5.76
N ALA A 78 16.36 0.59 5.01
CA ALA A 78 15.58 1.09 3.88
C ALA A 78 16.25 0.63 2.59
N ALA A 79 15.50 -0.03 1.71
CA ALA A 79 15.99 -0.55 0.44
C ALA A 79 15.12 -0.04 -0.72
N ARG A 80 15.73 0.53 -1.75
CA ARG A 80 15.03 0.98 -2.97
C ARG A 80 15.04 -0.13 -4.00
N ILE A 81 13.84 -0.53 -4.42
CA ILE A 81 13.64 -1.58 -5.42
C ILE A 81 13.80 -0.98 -6.84
N PRO A 82 14.72 -1.49 -7.67
CA PRO A 82 14.95 -0.94 -8.98
C PRO A 82 13.77 -1.24 -9.92
N PRO A 83 13.38 -0.33 -10.82
CA PRO A 83 12.57 -0.71 -11.98
C PRO A 83 13.40 -1.66 -12.89
N PRO A 84 12.77 -2.64 -13.58
CA PRO A 84 11.33 -2.84 -13.73
C PRO A 84 10.71 -3.82 -12.71
N GLN A 85 11.39 -4.15 -11.60
CA GLN A 85 10.89 -5.18 -10.68
C GLN A 85 9.51 -4.84 -10.10
N ASP A 86 8.68 -5.86 -9.90
CA ASP A 86 7.39 -5.68 -9.24
C ASP A 86 7.58 -5.51 -7.73
N MET A 87 6.92 -4.50 -7.16
CA MET A 87 7.02 -4.18 -5.74
C MET A 87 6.42 -5.27 -4.86
N ALA A 88 5.31 -5.89 -5.27
CA ALA A 88 4.67 -6.92 -4.47
C ALA A 88 5.50 -8.22 -4.47
N GLN A 89 6.15 -8.54 -5.58
CA GLN A 89 7.14 -9.61 -5.65
C GLN A 89 8.36 -9.33 -4.78
N ALA A 90 8.90 -8.11 -4.81
CA ALA A 90 10.04 -7.74 -3.96
C ALA A 90 9.71 -7.89 -2.47
N ILE A 91 8.51 -7.44 -2.04
CA ILE A 91 8.02 -7.62 -0.67
C ILE A 91 8.00 -9.11 -0.31
N ARG A 92 7.33 -9.96 -1.09
CA ARG A 92 7.25 -11.41 -0.84
C ARG A 92 8.62 -12.09 -0.83
N SER A 93 9.58 -11.58 -1.60
CA SER A 93 10.93 -12.16 -1.67
C SER A 93 11.71 -11.82 -0.39
N LEU A 94 11.64 -10.56 0.05
CA LEU A 94 12.28 -10.10 1.29
C LEU A 94 11.65 -10.72 2.55
N GLU A 95 10.32 -10.91 2.58
CA GLU A 95 9.62 -11.58 3.69
C GLU A 95 10.10 -13.02 3.94
N ARG A 96 10.67 -13.69 2.92
CA ARG A 96 11.20 -15.06 3.05
C ARG A 96 12.66 -15.11 3.47
N VAL A 97 13.34 -13.97 3.55
CA VAL A 97 14.75 -13.94 3.95
C VAL A 97 14.85 -14.33 5.43
N PRO A 98 15.75 -15.26 5.81
CA PRO A 98 15.94 -15.64 7.20
C PRO A 98 16.18 -14.44 8.10
N GLY A 99 15.43 -14.35 9.19
CA GLY A 99 15.51 -13.25 10.15
C GLY A 99 14.71 -12.00 9.77
N VAL A 100 14.02 -11.92 8.63
CA VAL A 100 13.11 -10.80 8.36
C VAL A 100 11.84 -10.91 9.20
N LEU A 101 11.49 -9.83 9.88
CA LEU A 101 10.31 -9.72 10.74
C LEU A 101 9.17 -8.98 10.05
N GLN A 102 9.50 -7.97 9.25
CA GLN A 102 8.49 -7.13 8.61
C GLN A 102 9.07 -6.48 7.35
N VAL A 103 8.26 -6.37 6.30
CA VAL A 103 8.54 -5.57 5.12
C VAL A 103 7.37 -4.62 4.88
N GLN A 104 7.63 -3.31 4.88
CA GLN A 104 6.62 -2.29 4.65
C GLN A 104 7.08 -1.29 3.60
N ARG A 105 6.12 -0.69 2.90
CA ARG A 105 6.42 0.47 2.07
C ARG A 105 6.79 1.64 2.96
N ASP A 106 7.80 2.39 2.54
CA ASP A 106 8.06 3.71 3.10
C ASP A 106 6.88 4.64 2.79
N GLN A 107 6.33 5.29 3.82
CA GLN A 107 5.07 6.02 3.75
C GLN A 107 5.26 7.50 4.07
N ILE A 108 4.58 8.35 3.31
CA ILE A 108 4.47 9.77 3.65
C ILE A 108 3.33 9.91 4.67
N MET A 109 3.66 10.43 5.86
CA MET A 109 2.69 10.72 6.91
C MET A 109 2.43 12.23 7.01
N GLN A 110 1.17 12.62 7.10
CA GLN A 110 0.77 14.00 7.38
C GLN A 110 0.79 14.23 8.89
N LEU A 111 1.56 15.23 9.33
CA LEU A 111 1.53 15.66 10.73
C LEU A 111 0.31 16.56 10.94
N GLN A 112 -0.53 16.21 11.91
CA GLN A 112 -1.64 17.07 12.31
C GLN A 112 -1.07 18.23 13.13
N ASN A 113 -1.38 19.47 12.74
CA ASN A 113 -1.05 20.64 13.54
C ASN A 113 -2.20 20.92 14.52
N PRO A 114 -2.04 20.67 15.84
CA PRO A 114 -3.12 20.84 16.80
C PRO A 114 -3.47 22.32 17.05
N ALA A 115 -2.64 23.28 16.60
CA ALA A 115 -2.88 24.71 16.79
C ALA A 115 -3.78 25.36 15.71
N ALA A 116 -4.36 24.56 14.80
CA ALA A 116 -5.20 25.03 13.69
C ALA A 116 -6.72 24.96 13.99
N HIS A 117 -7.12 25.22 15.24
CA HIS A 117 -8.52 25.32 15.67
C HIS A 117 -8.77 26.62 16.43
#